data_AF-A0A7Y2VGM6-F1
#
_entry.id   AF-A0A7Y2VGM6-F1
#
_cell.length_a   1.000
_cell.length_b   1.000
_cell.length_c   1.000
_cell.angle_alpha   90.00
_cell.angle_beta   90.00
_cell.angle_gamma   90.00
#
_symmetry.space_group_name_H-M   'P 1'
#
loop_
_entity.id
_entity.type
_entity.pdbx_description
1 polymer ?
#
loop_
_entity_poly.entity_id
_entity_poly.type
_entity_poly.pdbx_seq_one_letter_code
_entity_poly.pdbx_strand_id
1 'polypeptide(L)' 'SEKLTIPTIGIGGGRYADGQVLVIHDLLGMTHEFNPRFLRRYMNLYEDMGNAISQYVKDVKSLDFPSTEEQY' A
#
# COMPACT_ATOMS: atom_id res chain seq x y z
N SER A 1 -0.88 -16.74 -23.31
CA SER A 1 0.14 -17.77 -23.02
C SER A 1 0.12 -18.97 -23.97
N GLU A 2 -0.64 -18.96 -25.09
CA GLU A 2 -0.97 -20.16 -25.88
C GLU A 2 0.20 -20.90 -26.58
N LYS A 3 1.42 -20.34 -26.59
CA LYS A 3 2.61 -20.97 -27.20
C LYS A 3 3.57 -21.62 -26.20
N LEU A 4 3.37 -21.41 -24.89
CA LEU A 4 4.24 -21.93 -23.84
C LEU A 4 3.50 -23.01 -23.05
N THR A 5 4.22 -24.08 -22.66
CA THR A 5 3.66 -25.15 -21.82
C THR A 5 3.80 -24.87 -20.33
N ILE A 6 4.69 -23.94 -19.95
CA ILE A 6 4.87 -23.49 -18.56
C ILE A 6 3.92 -22.31 -18.23
N PRO A 7 3.47 -22.16 -16.97
CA PRO A 7 2.69 -21.00 -16.55
C PRO A 7 3.46 -19.69 -16.68
N THR A 8 2.77 -18.62 -17.04
CA THR A 8 3.29 -17.26 -17.16
C THR A 8 2.72 -16.35 -16.08
N ILE A 9 3.55 -15.51 -15.47
CA ILE A 9 3.14 -14.50 -14.48
C ILE A 9 3.38 -13.10 -15.07
N GLY A 10 2.32 -12.30 -15.15
CA GLY A 10 2.36 -10.96 -15.72
C GLY A 10 2.42 -9.84 -14.67
N ILE A 11 3.18 -8.79 -15.00
CA ILE A 11 3.07 -7.47 -14.37
C ILE A 11 2.96 -6.43 -15.49
N GLY A 12 1.80 -5.79 -15.62
CA GLY A 12 1.54 -4.84 -16.71
C GLY A 12 1.46 -5.43 -18.13
N GLY A 13 1.54 -6.75 -18.29
CA GLY A 13 1.39 -7.45 -19.57
C GLY A 13 -0.06 -7.71 -20.01
N GLY A 14 -1.04 -7.14 -19.31
CA GLY A 14 -2.46 -7.41 -19.52
C GLY A 14 -2.93 -8.76 -18.95
N ARG A 15 -4.20 -9.07 -19.18
CA ARG A 15 -4.91 -10.21 -18.56
C ARG A 15 -4.59 -11.60 -19.13
N TYR A 16 -3.70 -11.70 -20.11
CA TYR A 16 -3.47 -12.94 -20.87
C TYR A 16 -2.32 -13.81 -20.34
N ALA A 17 -1.73 -13.43 -19.21
CA ALA A 17 -0.85 -14.28 -18.43
C ALA A 17 -1.68 -15.16 -17.48
N ASP A 18 -1.17 -16.34 -17.14
CA ASP A 18 -1.87 -17.36 -16.36
C ASP A 18 -1.98 -16.98 -14.87
N GLY A 19 -1.09 -16.10 -14.40
CA GLY A 19 -1.17 -15.42 -13.12
C GLY A 19 -0.72 -13.97 -13.23
N GLN A 20 -0.91 -13.21 -12.15
CA GLN A 20 -0.55 -11.80 -12.07
C GLN A 20 0.26 -11.54 -10.81
N VAL A 21 1.19 -10.60 -10.89
CA VAL A 21 1.98 -10.13 -9.76
C VAL A 21 1.96 -8.60 -9.70
N LEU A 22 1.90 -8.07 -8.48
CA LEU A 22 2.07 -6.66 -8.17
C LEU A 22 2.99 -6.53 -6.96
N VAL A 23 3.72 -5.43 -6.85
CA VAL A 23 4.48 -5.10 -5.66
C VAL A 23 3.51 -4.64 -4.57
N ILE A 24 3.62 -5.20 -3.36
CA ILE A 24 2.66 -4.92 -2.28
C ILE A 24 2.61 -3.44 -1.89
N HIS A 25 3.76 -2.76 -1.88
CA HIS A 25 3.85 -1.32 -1.59
C HIS A 25 3.05 -0.48 -2.59
N ASP A 26 3.10 -0.84 -3.87
CA ASP A 26 2.36 -0.15 -4.93
C ASP A 26 0.87 -0.48 -4.85
N LEU A 27 0.54 -1.75 -4.58
CA LEU A 27 -0.84 -2.22 -4.40
C LEU A 27 -1.53 -1.48 -3.25
N LEU A 28 -0.83 -1.28 -2.13
CA LEU A 28 -1.32 -0.58 -0.96
C LEU A 28 -1.18 0.95 -1.04
N GLY A 29 -0.56 1.48 -2.10
CA GLY A 29 -0.39 2.93 -2.27
C GLY A 29 0.50 3.56 -1.21
N MET A 30 1.59 2.89 -0.81
CA MET A 30 2.58 3.41 0.15
C MET A 30 3.44 4.53 -0.44
N THR A 31 3.63 4.54 -1.77
CA THR A 31 4.42 5.55 -2.49
C THR A 31 3.49 6.50 -3.22
N HIS A 32 3.71 7.82 -3.07
CA HIS A 32 2.84 8.84 -3.66
C HIS A 32 3.14 9.05 -5.16
N GLU A 33 4.42 9.21 -5.51
CA GLU A 33 4.87 9.65 -6.83
C GLU A 33 4.98 8.53 -7.88
N PHE A 34 4.97 7.26 -7.47
CA PHE A 34 5.03 6.13 -8.39
C PHE A 34 3.62 5.67 -8.79
N ASN A 35 3.21 5.95 -10.04
CA ASN A 35 1.89 5.57 -10.56
C ASN A 35 1.97 5.06 -12.01
N PRO A 36 2.54 3.86 -12.25
CA PRO A 36 2.59 3.30 -13.58
C PRO A 36 1.18 2.94 -14.06
N ARG A 37 0.91 3.08 -15.37
CA ARG A 37 -0.43 2.91 -15.97
C ARG A 37 -1.10 1.55 -15.70
N PHE A 38 -0.32 0.50 -15.43
CA PHE A 38 -0.84 -0.84 -15.15
C PHE A 38 -1.22 -1.07 -13.68
N LEU A 39 -0.86 -0.14 -12.79
CA LEU A 39 -1.08 -0.29 -11.37
C LEU A 39 -2.51 0.06 -11.01
N ARG A 40 -3.18 -0.86 -10.32
CA ARG A 40 -4.39 -0.58 -9.56
C ARG A 40 -4.01 -0.50 -8.08
N ARG A 41 -4.18 0.67 -7.48
CA ARG A 41 -4.10 0.84 -6.02
C ARG A 41 -5.40 0.34 -5.38
N TYR A 42 -5.27 -0.45 -4.34
CA TYR A 42 -6.38 -0.95 -3.53
C TYR A 42 -6.53 -0.20 -2.20
N MET A 43 -5.54 0.61 -1.84
CA MET A 43 -5.52 1.46 -0.65
C MET A 43 -4.68 2.72 -0.94
N ASN A 44 -4.87 3.77 -0.13
CA ASN A 44 -4.02 4.97 -0.11
C ASN A 44 -3.24 5.03 1.20
N LEU A 45 -2.39 4.04 1.46
CA LEU A 45 -1.71 3.90 2.74
C LEU A 45 -0.77 5.08 3.03
N TYR A 46 -0.28 5.77 2.00
CA TYR A 46 0.46 7.03 2.16
C TYR A 46 -0.35 8.09 2.94
N GLU A 47 -1.61 8.31 2.57
CA GLU A 47 -2.48 9.27 3.23
C GLU A 47 -2.88 8.79 4.62
N ASP A 48 -3.26 7.52 4.75
CA ASP A 48 -3.66 6.94 6.04
C ASP A 48 -2.53 6.99 7.07
N MET A 49 -1.29 6.68 6.66
CA MET A 49 -0.10 6.82 7.50
C MET A 49 0.15 8.29 7.88
N GLY A 50 0.04 9.21 6.92
CA GLY A 50 0.21 10.64 7.18
C GLY A 50 -0.79 11.18 8.20
N ASN A 51 -2.05 10.75 8.10
CA ASN A 51 -3.10 11.09 9.05
C ASN A 51 -2.83 10.51 10.44
N ALA A 52 -2.48 9.22 10.52
CA ALA A 52 -2.18 8.55 11.79
C ALA A 52 -0.98 9.20 12.51
N ILE A 53 0.09 9.50 11.80
CA ILE A 53 1.28 10.17 12.36
C ILE A 53 0.92 11.58 12.83
N SER A 54 0.14 12.32 12.04
CA SER A 54 -0.29 13.67 12.41
C SER A 54 -1.18 13.67 13.66
N GLN A 55 -2.07 12.69 13.79
CA GLN A 55 -2.90 12.49 14.97
C GLN A 55 -2.04 12.15 16.19
N TYR A 56 -1.11 11.20 16.08
CA TYR A 56 -0.17 10.89 17.16
C TYR A 56 0.63 12.12 17.63
N VAL A 57 1.13 12.93 16.70
CA VAL A 57 1.84 14.18 17.04
C VAL A 57 0.93 15.15 17.79
N LYS A 58 -0.35 15.23 17.42
CA LYS A 58 -1.34 16.07 18.13
C LYS A 58 -1.59 15.55 19.54
N ASP A 59 -1.74 14.25 19.71
CA ASP A 59 -2.04 13.63 21.00
C ASP A 59 -0.86 13.80 21.98
N VAL A 60 0.38 13.63 21.50
CA VAL A 60 1.60 13.92 22.28
C VAL A 60 1.68 15.40 22.66
N LYS A 61 1.44 16.32 21.72
CA LYS A 61 1.52 17.77 21.98
C LYS A 61 0.44 18.27 22.93
N SER A 62 -0.72 17.62 22.94
CA SER A 62 -1.83 17.92 23.84
C SER A 62 -1.75 17.19 25.18
N LEU A 63 -0.72 16.35 25.38
CA LEU A 63 -0.58 15.46 26.54
C LEU A 63 -1.76 14.49 26.71
N ASP A 64 -2.47 14.20 25.63
CA ASP A 64 -3.52 13.18 25.58
C ASP A 64 -2.92 11.78 25.48
N PHE A 65 -1.76 11.67 24.80
CA PHE A 65 -0.95 10.46 24.77
C PHE A 65 0.39 10.64 25.51
N PRO A 66 0.82 9.65 26.33
CA PRO A 66 0.03 8.52 26.81
C PRO A 66 -0.95 8.94 27.91
N SER A 67 -2.13 8.34 27.91
CA SER A 67 -3.17 8.45 28.93
C SER A 67 -2.85 7.55 30.14
N THR A 68 -3.68 7.66 31.19
CA THR A 68 -3.52 6.85 32.41
C THR A 68 -3.65 5.34 32.17
N GLU A 69 -4.37 4.92 31.13
CA GLU A 69 -4.50 3.50 30.75
C GLU A 69 -3.29 2.99 29.95
N GLU A 70 -2.46 3.90 29.45
CA GLU A 70 -1.28 3.61 28.61
C GLU A 70 0.04 3.70 29.41
N GLN A 71 -0.05 3.79 30.75
CA GLN A 71 1.07 3.92 31.68
C GLN A 71 0.99 2.90 32.82
N TYR A 72 2.13 2.53 33.42
CA TYR A 72 2.25 1.66 34.60
C TYR A 72 2.30 2.46 35.91
#